data_AF-A0A838IEU0-F1
#
_entry.id   AF-A0A838IEU0-F1
#
_cell.length_a   1.000
_cell.length_b   1.000
_cell.length_c   1.000
_cell.angle_alpha   90.00
_cell.angle_beta   90.00
_cell.angle_gamma   90.00
#
_symmetry.space_group_name_H-M   'P 1'
#
loop_
_entity.id
_entity.type
_entity.pdbx_description
1 polymer ?
#
loop_
_entity_poly.entity_id
_entity_poly.type
_entity_poly.pdbx_seq_one_letter_code
_entity_poly.pdbx_strand_id
1 'polypeptide(L)'
;MSTAPRLTTSQCTAPAARHLMASSRRAGLQRALLALCMCLFALGCKRSTQEPVVKLVDVGPPDTTQTAEELDLAQDREAFGLPLPPDVISIQRAESYVTVESHMSSADLEAFYKTRLVDFEILRTSAAVFRIVGLRAYMPEVFAFRSGGRRGVSVIEYRAAQQVEKPVAPDHLAIDSPNRREKGMPVLDRNAEGALIAPGARWGEPYVPPQGSPLHTKRNRANFGRPYGDWITP
;
A
#
# COMPACT_ATOMS: atom_id res chain seq x y z
N MET A 1 -30.44 -59.89 30.53
CA MET A 1 -31.20 -59.65 31.79
C MET A 1 -30.82 -58.25 32.25
N SER A 2 -31.68 -57.25 32.02
CA SER A 2 -32.47 -56.55 33.07
C SER A 2 -31.60 -56.09 34.24
N THR A 3 -31.55 -54.82 34.66
CA THR A 3 -32.72 -53.98 35.02
C THR A 3 -32.24 -52.53 35.23
N ALA A 4 -33.03 -51.55 34.79
CA ALA A 4 -32.97 -50.17 35.31
C ALA A 4 -33.73 -50.07 36.65
N PRO A 5 -33.45 -49.04 37.49
CA PRO A 5 -34.48 -48.01 37.78
C PRO A 5 -33.86 -46.60 37.94
N ARG A 6 -34.48 -45.47 37.53
CA ARG A 6 -35.73 -44.75 37.90
C ARG A 6 -35.59 -43.76 39.09
N LEU A 7 -35.55 -42.46 38.73
CA LEU A 7 -36.22 -41.24 39.27
C LEU A 7 -36.28 -40.94 40.78
N THR A 8 -35.90 -39.71 41.15
CA THR A 8 -36.69 -38.74 41.99
C THR A 8 -36.10 -37.32 41.81
N THR A 9 -36.77 -36.32 41.23
CA THR A 9 -37.89 -35.43 41.69
C THR A 9 -37.48 -34.33 42.69
N SER A 10 -38.02 -33.12 42.46
CA SER A 10 -38.26 -32.00 43.40
C SER A 10 -37.15 -30.93 43.52
N GLN A 11 -37.39 -29.61 43.50
CA GLN A 11 -38.65 -28.84 43.52
C GLN A 11 -38.43 -27.35 43.17
N CYS A 12 -39.52 -26.74 42.72
CA CYS A 12 -39.89 -25.33 42.55
C CYS A 12 -39.12 -24.23 43.32
N THR A 13 -38.89 -23.10 42.63
CA THR A 13 -39.54 -21.80 42.99
C THR A 13 -39.39 -20.75 41.88
N ALA A 14 -40.50 -20.44 41.21
CA ALA A 14 -40.85 -19.07 40.79
C ALA A 14 -41.58 -18.40 41.98
N PRO A 15 -41.94 -17.08 42.00
CA PRO A 15 -41.94 -16.09 40.91
C PRO A 15 -41.43 -14.68 41.32
N ALA A 16 -41.16 -13.80 40.34
CA ALA A 16 -41.45 -12.37 40.47
C ALA A 16 -41.43 -11.69 39.09
N ALA A 17 -42.63 -11.54 38.54
CA ALA A 17 -42.90 -10.57 37.49
C ALA A 17 -42.56 -9.16 37.98
N ARG A 18 -41.92 -8.37 37.11
CA ARG A 18 -42.19 -6.93 36.85
C ARG A 18 -41.04 -6.37 36.02
N HIS A 19 -41.27 -6.22 34.72
CA HIS A 19 -40.93 -4.97 34.02
C HIS A 19 -41.64 -4.96 32.66
N LEU A 20 -42.88 -4.47 32.71
CA LEU A 20 -43.64 -4.02 31.57
C LEU A 20 -43.06 -2.69 31.06
N MET A 21 -43.03 -2.57 29.72
CA MET A 21 -43.26 -1.35 28.95
C MET A 21 -42.17 -0.25 29.01
N ALA A 22 -41.15 -0.34 28.14
CA ALA A 22 -40.41 0.83 27.67
C ALA A 22 -39.63 0.60 26.37
N SER A 23 -40.28 0.20 25.27
CA SER A 23 -39.61 0.21 23.95
C SER A 23 -40.60 0.16 22.78
N SER A 24 -41.44 1.20 22.63
CA SER A 24 -42.34 1.30 21.48
C SER A 24 -42.53 2.75 21.01
N ARG A 25 -41.42 3.51 20.92
CA ARG A 25 -41.45 4.86 20.31
C ARG A 25 -40.32 5.16 19.32
N ARG A 26 -39.39 4.25 19.08
CA ARG A 26 -38.26 4.48 18.14
C ARG A 26 -38.48 3.90 16.72
N ALA A 27 -39.46 3.02 16.53
CA ALA A 27 -39.73 2.40 15.22
C ALA A 27 -40.53 3.29 14.24
N GLY A 28 -41.21 4.33 14.73
CA GLY A 28 -41.99 5.25 13.89
C GLY A 28 -41.14 6.31 13.18
N LEU A 29 -40.07 6.78 13.83
CA LEU A 29 -39.26 7.90 13.31
C LEU A 29 -38.32 7.48 12.16
N GLN A 30 -37.79 6.25 12.20
CA GLN A 30 -36.91 5.74 11.14
C GLN A 30 -37.66 5.43 9.83
N ARG A 31 -38.96 5.09 9.89
CA ARG A 31 -39.76 4.85 8.69
C ARG A 31 -40.21 6.15 8.00
N ALA A 32 -40.41 7.23 8.75
CA ALA A 32 -40.74 8.54 8.18
C ALA A 32 -39.54 9.20 7.46
N LEU A 33 -38.31 8.97 7.96
CA LEU A 33 -37.10 9.57 7.37
C LEU A 33 -36.70 8.91 6.04
N LEU A 34 -36.94 7.59 5.88
CA LEU A 34 -36.70 6.86 4.63
C LEU A 34 -37.67 7.27 3.50
N ALA A 35 -38.92 7.61 3.84
CA ALA A 35 -39.89 8.09 2.86
C ALA A 35 -39.58 9.50 2.34
N LEU A 36 -39.00 10.38 3.18
CA LEU A 36 -38.62 11.74 2.77
C LEU A 36 -37.41 11.76 1.83
N CYS A 37 -36.43 10.85 2.01
CA CYS A 37 -35.26 10.76 1.13
C CYS A 37 -35.59 10.21 -0.27
N MET A 38 -36.60 9.34 -0.42
CA MET A 38 -37.02 8.82 -1.72
C MET A 38 -37.73 9.88 -2.60
N CYS A 39 -38.33 10.92 -2.02
CA CYS A 39 -38.98 11.99 -2.79
C CYS A 39 -37.98 13.01 -3.38
N LEU A 40 -36.74 13.09 -2.88
CA LEU A 40 -35.76 14.09 -3.34
C LEU A 40 -34.92 13.64 -4.54
N PHE A 41 -34.99 12.37 -4.95
CA PHE A 41 -34.27 11.87 -6.14
C PHE A 41 -35.08 11.91 -7.45
N ALA A 42 -36.34 12.34 -7.43
CA ALA A 42 -37.22 12.33 -8.60
C ALA A 42 -37.14 13.59 -9.50
N LEU A 43 -36.30 14.59 -9.19
CA LEU A 43 -36.25 15.88 -9.90
C LEU A 43 -35.03 16.10 -10.81
N GLY A 44 -34.27 15.04 -11.12
CA GLY A 44 -33.01 15.14 -11.88
C GLY A 44 -32.98 14.48 -13.27
N CYS A 45 -34.11 14.14 -13.90
CA CYS A 45 -34.11 13.61 -15.28
C CYS A 45 -34.30 14.75 -16.28
N LYS A 46 -33.21 15.43 -16.65
CA LYS A 46 -33.16 16.28 -17.86
C LYS A 46 -33.21 15.37 -19.08
N ARG A 47 -34.43 15.25 -19.63
CA ARG A 47 -34.78 14.66 -20.91
C ARG A 47 -34.08 15.44 -22.02
N SER A 48 -32.98 14.92 -22.57
CA SER A 48 -32.42 15.42 -23.83
C SER A 48 -33.01 14.61 -24.96
N THR A 49 -33.94 15.23 -25.67
CA THR A 49 -34.56 14.74 -26.90
C THR A 49 -33.52 14.85 -28.01
N GLN A 50 -33.03 13.72 -28.51
CA GLN A 50 -32.26 13.66 -29.75
C GLN A 50 -33.15 13.04 -30.83
N GLU A 51 -33.38 13.79 -31.89
CA GLU A 51 -34.18 13.42 -33.05
C GLU A 51 -33.56 12.25 -33.84
N PRO A 52 -34.38 11.41 -34.49
CA PRO A 52 -33.89 10.33 -35.33
C PRO A 52 -33.44 10.88 -36.69
N VAL A 53 -32.14 11.01 -36.91
CA VAL A 53 -31.59 11.20 -38.25
C VAL A 53 -31.47 9.83 -38.90
N VAL A 54 -32.46 9.50 -39.73
CA VAL A 54 -32.35 8.45 -40.75
C VAL A 54 -31.28 8.90 -41.75
N LYS A 55 -30.12 8.23 -41.74
CA LYS A 55 -29.21 8.26 -42.89
C LYS A 55 -29.07 6.85 -43.46
N LEU A 56 -29.39 6.82 -44.74
CA LEU A 56 -29.38 5.73 -45.69
C LEU A 56 -28.13 4.85 -45.56
N VAL A 57 -28.36 3.55 -45.56
CA VAL A 57 -27.37 2.51 -45.83
C VAL A 57 -26.81 2.77 -47.23
N ASP A 58 -25.50 2.96 -47.34
CA ASP A 58 -24.75 2.72 -48.57
C ASP A 58 -23.66 1.69 -48.25
N VAL A 59 -23.66 0.61 -49.03
CA VAL A 59 -22.83 -0.58 -48.82
C VAL A 59 -21.50 -0.34 -49.53
N GLY A 60 -20.46 -0.04 -48.75
CA GLY A 60 -19.07 0.08 -49.19
C GLY A 60 -18.12 -0.68 -48.24
N PRO A 61 -16.93 -1.11 -48.68
CA PRO A 61 -16.15 -2.21 -48.10
C PRO A 61 -15.64 -1.92 -46.68
N PRO A 62 -15.24 -2.95 -45.90
CA PRO A 62 -15.00 -2.81 -44.47
C PRO A 62 -13.75 -1.97 -44.20
N ASP A 63 -13.94 -0.67 -44.03
CA ASP A 63 -12.90 0.20 -43.49
C ASP A 63 -12.76 -0.08 -41.99
N THR A 64 -11.60 -0.66 -41.68
CA THR A 64 -11.12 -0.98 -40.36
C THR A 64 -10.77 0.33 -39.66
N THR A 65 -11.77 1.05 -39.17
CA THR A 65 -11.56 2.17 -38.25
C THR A 65 -11.57 1.61 -36.83
N GLN A 66 -10.52 0.82 -36.52
CA GLN A 66 -10.13 0.59 -35.14
C GLN A 66 -9.77 1.95 -34.57
N THR A 67 -10.51 2.37 -33.55
CA THR A 67 -10.28 3.59 -32.79
C THR A 67 -8.81 3.64 -32.38
N ALA A 68 -8.12 4.76 -32.64
CA ALA A 68 -6.68 4.89 -32.35
C ALA A 68 -6.32 4.59 -30.86
N GLU A 69 -7.29 4.63 -29.94
CA GLU A 69 -7.13 4.22 -28.53
C GLU A 69 -6.98 2.70 -28.34
N GLU A 70 -7.54 1.87 -29.23
CA GLU A 70 -7.48 0.40 -29.13
C GLU A 70 -6.12 -0.15 -29.60
N LEU A 71 -5.44 0.57 -30.51
CA LEU A 71 -4.08 0.25 -30.94
C LEU A 71 -3.02 0.61 -29.88
N ASP A 72 -3.24 1.68 -29.10
CA ASP A 72 -2.29 2.15 -28.07
C ASP A 72 -2.30 1.24 -26.83
N LEU A 73 -3.47 0.67 -26.49
CA LEU A 73 -3.63 -0.34 -25.43
C LEU A 73 -2.88 -1.66 -25.71
N ALA A 74 -2.57 -1.96 -26.98
CA ALA A 74 -1.86 -3.18 -27.34
C ALA A 74 -0.36 -3.10 -27.04
N GLN A 75 0.23 -1.89 -27.06
CA GLN A 75 1.66 -1.66 -26.81
C GLN A 75 2.00 -1.59 -25.32
N ASP A 76 1.01 -1.32 -24.47
CA ASP A 76 1.19 -0.95 -23.06
C ASP A 76 0.60 -2.00 -22.08
N ARG A 77 0.68 -3.28 -22.44
CA ARG A 77 0.07 -4.41 -21.69
C ARG A 77 0.75 -4.77 -20.38
N GLU A 78 1.59 -3.88 -19.85
CA GLU A 78 2.31 -4.08 -18.60
C GLU A 78 2.20 -2.87 -17.66
N ALA A 79 2.18 -3.16 -16.35
CA ALA A 79 2.28 -2.18 -15.27
C ALA A 79 3.36 -2.63 -14.29
N PHE A 80 4.43 -1.85 -14.15
CA PHE A 80 5.60 -2.18 -13.33
C PHE A 80 6.21 -3.57 -13.66
N GLY A 81 6.19 -3.96 -14.94
CA GLY A 81 6.65 -5.28 -15.40
C GLY A 81 5.69 -6.43 -15.08
N LEU A 82 4.46 -6.14 -14.64
CA LEU A 82 3.40 -7.12 -14.44
C LEU A 82 2.39 -7.08 -15.60
N PRO A 83 1.88 -8.24 -16.04
CA PRO A 83 0.95 -8.31 -17.17
C PRO A 83 -0.42 -7.76 -16.79
N LEU A 84 -0.99 -6.95 -17.66
CA LEU A 84 -2.39 -6.50 -17.57
C LEU A 84 -3.36 -7.63 -17.98
N PRO A 85 -4.57 -7.69 -17.38
CA PRO A 85 -5.60 -8.63 -17.82
C PRO A 85 -5.99 -8.36 -19.29
N PRO A 86 -6.53 -9.35 -20.02
CA PRO A 86 -6.91 -9.20 -21.43
C PRO A 86 -8.14 -8.31 -21.67
N ASP A 87 -9.07 -8.24 -20.73
CA ASP A 87 -10.36 -7.55 -20.90
C ASP A 87 -10.40 -6.24 -20.10
N VAL A 88 -9.64 -5.25 -20.56
CA VAL A 88 -9.45 -3.94 -19.90
C VAL A 88 -10.46 -2.93 -20.43
N ILE A 89 -11.08 -2.21 -19.49
CA ILE A 89 -12.04 -1.13 -19.75
C ILE A 89 -11.32 0.22 -19.75
N SER A 90 -10.49 0.46 -18.74
CA SER A 90 -9.75 1.71 -18.60
C SER A 90 -8.48 1.52 -17.78
N ILE A 91 -7.48 2.36 -18.05
CA ILE A 91 -6.20 2.40 -17.35
C ILE A 91 -5.97 3.84 -16.87
N GLN A 92 -5.63 4.00 -15.61
CA GLN A 92 -5.23 5.27 -15.01
C GLN A 92 -3.83 5.10 -14.42
N ARG A 93 -2.87 5.90 -14.88
CA ARG A 93 -1.47 5.82 -14.43
C ARG A 93 -1.16 7.00 -13.50
N ALA A 94 -0.57 6.70 -12.35
CA ALA A 94 0.05 7.65 -11.44
C ALA A 94 1.51 7.26 -11.21
N GLU A 95 2.27 8.10 -10.51
CA GLU A 95 3.70 7.88 -10.28
C GLU A 95 3.99 6.55 -9.52
N SER A 96 3.20 6.25 -8.49
CA SER A 96 3.42 5.11 -7.60
C SER A 96 2.40 3.97 -7.76
N TYR A 97 1.36 4.16 -8.58
CA TYR A 97 0.35 3.14 -8.83
C TYR A 97 -0.27 3.25 -10.22
N VAL A 98 -0.81 2.13 -10.71
CA VAL A 98 -1.62 2.06 -11.93
C VAL A 98 -2.93 1.38 -11.58
N THR A 99 -4.05 2.00 -11.91
CA THR A 99 -5.39 1.46 -11.69
C THR A 99 -5.98 0.99 -13.01
N VAL A 100 -6.48 -0.23 -13.05
CA VAL A 100 -7.07 -0.86 -14.23
C VAL A 100 -8.47 -1.33 -13.90
N GLU A 101 -9.45 -0.89 -14.69
CA GLU A 101 -10.80 -1.45 -14.65
C GLU A 101 -10.91 -2.59 -15.67
N SER A 102 -11.52 -3.71 -15.29
CA SER A 102 -11.69 -4.89 -16.14
C SER A 102 -13.05 -5.54 -15.95
N HIS A 103 -13.58 -6.15 -17.02
CA HIS A 103 -14.79 -6.98 -16.94
C HIS A 103 -14.55 -8.37 -16.34
N MET A 104 -13.29 -8.76 -16.14
CA MET A 104 -12.96 -10.06 -15.56
C MET A 104 -13.45 -10.18 -14.12
N SER A 105 -13.94 -11.38 -13.78
CA SER A 105 -14.29 -11.69 -12.39
C SER A 105 -13.03 -11.85 -11.53
N SER A 106 -13.16 -11.71 -10.20
CA SER A 106 -12.04 -11.93 -9.28
C SER A 106 -11.44 -13.34 -9.40
N ALA A 107 -12.26 -14.35 -9.74
CA ALA A 107 -11.79 -15.72 -9.93
C ALA A 107 -10.98 -15.88 -11.23
N ASP A 108 -11.42 -15.23 -12.31
CA ASP A 108 -10.70 -15.27 -13.59
C ASP A 108 -9.40 -14.49 -13.52
N LEU A 109 -9.39 -13.34 -12.81
CA LEU A 109 -8.18 -12.57 -12.54
C LEU A 109 -7.19 -13.40 -11.72
N GLU A 110 -7.64 -14.08 -10.67
CA GLU A 110 -6.80 -14.98 -9.87
C GLU A 110 -6.18 -16.08 -10.74
N ALA A 111 -6.99 -16.76 -11.56
CA ALA A 111 -6.51 -17.81 -12.47
C ALA A 111 -5.49 -17.27 -13.48
N PHE A 112 -5.78 -16.09 -14.05
CA PHE A 112 -4.88 -15.39 -14.95
C PHE A 112 -3.50 -15.16 -14.34
N TYR A 113 -3.43 -14.56 -13.15
CA TYR A 113 -2.14 -14.26 -12.52
C TYR A 113 -1.40 -15.51 -12.05
N LYS A 114 -2.11 -16.55 -11.56
CA LYS A 114 -1.46 -17.83 -11.20
C LYS A 114 -0.68 -18.45 -12.35
N THR A 115 -1.13 -18.26 -13.59
CA THR A 115 -0.45 -18.83 -14.76
C THR A 115 0.75 -18.00 -15.25
N ARG A 116 0.82 -16.71 -14.88
CA ARG A 116 1.83 -15.78 -15.40
C ARG A 116 2.85 -15.31 -14.38
N LEU A 117 2.52 -15.37 -13.09
CA LEU A 117 3.36 -14.88 -12.00
C LEU A 117 3.90 -16.06 -11.19
N VAL A 118 5.21 -16.32 -11.31
CA VAL A 118 5.88 -17.44 -10.65
C VAL A 118 6.39 -17.08 -9.25
N ASP A 119 6.93 -15.87 -9.10
CA ASP A 119 7.57 -15.40 -7.86
C ASP A 119 6.61 -14.57 -6.97
N PHE A 120 5.34 -14.96 -6.93
CA PHE A 120 4.28 -14.24 -6.24
C PHE A 120 3.41 -15.18 -5.41
N GLU A 121 2.93 -14.67 -4.28
CA GLU A 121 1.93 -15.32 -3.44
C GLU A 121 0.59 -14.59 -3.56
N ILE A 122 -0.49 -15.35 -3.72
CA ILE A 122 -1.85 -14.81 -3.79
C ILE A 122 -2.54 -14.98 -2.44
N LEU A 123 -2.84 -13.86 -1.79
CA LEU A 123 -3.51 -13.77 -0.50
C LEU A 123 -4.97 -13.40 -0.71
N ARG A 124 -5.88 -14.32 -0.38
CA ARG A 124 -7.32 -14.09 -0.55
C ARG A 124 -7.95 -13.59 0.75
N THR A 125 -8.55 -12.41 0.70
CA THR A 125 -9.28 -11.83 1.84
C THR A 125 -10.76 -12.17 1.81
N SER A 126 -11.37 -12.22 0.61
CA SER A 126 -12.76 -12.61 0.43
C SER A 126 -13.02 -13.20 -0.96
N ALA A 127 -14.27 -13.52 -1.27
CA ALA A 127 -14.65 -13.96 -2.61
C ALA A 127 -14.37 -12.92 -3.70
N ALA A 128 -14.47 -11.63 -3.36
CA ALA A 128 -14.39 -10.49 -4.27
C ALA A 128 -13.13 -9.65 -4.12
N VAL A 129 -12.22 -10.01 -3.20
CA VAL A 129 -11.00 -9.25 -2.89
C VAL A 129 -9.83 -10.20 -2.69
N PHE A 130 -8.74 -9.95 -3.41
CA PHE A 130 -7.47 -10.64 -3.23
C PHE A 130 -6.29 -9.70 -3.47
N ARG A 131 -5.13 -10.11 -2.97
CA ARG A 131 -3.87 -9.39 -3.06
C ARG A 131 -2.81 -10.33 -3.62
N ILE A 132 -1.94 -9.85 -4.48
CA ILE A 132 -0.79 -10.57 -5.02
C ILE A 132 0.46 -9.85 -4.52
N VAL A 133 1.29 -10.57 -3.77
CA VAL A 133 2.50 -10.03 -3.14
C VAL A 133 3.70 -10.75 -3.71
N GLY A 134 4.71 -9.99 -4.16
CA GLY A 134 5.96 -10.59 -4.60
C GLY A 134 6.73 -11.22 -3.44
N LEU A 135 7.44 -12.32 -3.70
CA LEU A 135 8.25 -13.02 -2.70
C LEU A 135 9.53 -12.25 -2.29
N ARG A 136 9.79 -11.09 -2.91
CA ARG A 136 10.98 -10.26 -2.68
C ARG A 136 10.56 -8.81 -2.43
N ALA A 137 11.33 -8.10 -1.61
CA ALA A 137 10.96 -6.75 -1.13
C ALA A 137 10.87 -5.67 -2.22
N TYR A 138 11.57 -5.85 -3.35
CA TYR A 138 11.57 -4.92 -4.47
C TYR A 138 10.49 -5.22 -5.53
N MET A 139 9.65 -6.23 -5.31
CA MET A 139 8.63 -6.62 -6.28
C MET A 139 7.34 -5.81 -6.08
N PRO A 140 6.65 -5.45 -7.18
CA PRO A 140 5.39 -4.73 -7.11
C PRO A 140 4.29 -5.58 -6.47
N GLU A 141 3.19 -4.92 -6.10
CA GLU A 141 2.02 -5.56 -5.53
C GLU A 141 0.80 -5.34 -6.43
N VAL A 142 -0.10 -6.32 -6.47
CA VAL A 142 -1.41 -6.18 -7.13
C VAL A 142 -2.53 -6.34 -6.11
N PHE A 143 -3.46 -5.41 -6.10
CA PHE A 143 -4.67 -5.48 -5.29
C PHE A 143 -5.89 -5.47 -6.19
N ALA A 144 -6.74 -6.49 -6.10
CA ALA A 144 -7.91 -6.63 -6.95
C ALA A 144 -9.18 -6.71 -6.10
N PHE A 145 -10.18 -5.91 -6.47
CA PHE A 145 -11.47 -5.86 -5.79
C PHE A 145 -12.60 -5.52 -6.75
N ARG A 146 -13.83 -5.90 -6.39
CA ARG A 146 -15.01 -5.55 -7.19
C ARG A 146 -15.41 -4.09 -6.97
N SER A 147 -15.64 -3.34 -8.05
CA SER A 147 -16.15 -1.98 -7.95
C SER A 147 -17.57 -1.97 -7.38
N GLY A 148 -17.78 -1.26 -6.27
CA GLY A 148 -19.09 -1.17 -5.63
C GLY A 148 -20.14 -0.41 -6.47
N GLY A 149 -19.69 0.52 -7.32
CA GLY A 149 -20.56 1.36 -8.13
C GLY A 149 -20.91 0.80 -9.51
N ARG A 150 -20.18 -0.20 -10.02
CA ARG A 150 -20.36 -0.76 -11.37
C ARG A 150 -20.47 -2.29 -11.30
N ARG A 151 -21.65 -2.80 -11.67
CA ARG A 151 -21.90 -4.25 -11.62
C ARG A 151 -21.03 -4.97 -12.65
N GLY A 152 -20.24 -5.91 -12.18
CA GLY A 152 -19.41 -6.76 -13.07
C GLY A 152 -18.09 -6.12 -13.50
N VAL A 153 -17.70 -5.01 -12.86
CA VAL A 153 -16.38 -4.41 -13.06
C VAL A 153 -15.51 -4.71 -11.85
N SER A 154 -14.32 -5.22 -12.12
CA SER A 154 -13.23 -5.36 -11.15
C SER A 154 -12.24 -4.22 -11.32
N VAL A 155 -11.73 -3.72 -10.21
CA VAL A 155 -10.64 -2.74 -10.15
C VAL A 155 -9.38 -3.49 -9.73
N ILE A 156 -8.31 -3.30 -10.49
CA ILE A 156 -6.98 -3.84 -10.22
C ILE A 156 -6.04 -2.66 -10.00
N GLU A 157 -5.48 -2.55 -8.81
CA GLU A 157 -4.44 -1.58 -8.46
C GLU A 157 -3.08 -2.28 -8.49
N TYR A 158 -2.19 -1.82 -9.36
CA TYR A 158 -0.78 -2.16 -9.35
C TYR A 158 -0.04 -1.10 -8.55
N ARG A 159 0.77 -1.51 -7.60
CA ARG A 159 1.58 -0.60 -6.78
C ARG A 159 3.04 -0.89 -7.05
N ALA A 160 3.80 0.15 -7.37
CA ALA A 160 5.25 0.04 -7.44
C ALA A 160 5.77 -0.49 -6.11
N ALA A 161 6.82 -1.32 -6.16
CA ALA A 161 7.53 -1.64 -4.93
C ALA A 161 7.98 -0.33 -4.29
N GLN A 162 7.74 -0.16 -3.00
CA GLN A 162 8.45 0.87 -2.26
C GLN A 162 9.92 0.58 -2.50
N GLN A 163 10.66 1.57 -3.02
CA GLN A 163 12.11 1.47 -3.00
C GLN A 163 12.44 1.30 -1.52
N VAL A 164 12.76 0.07 -1.12
CA VAL A 164 13.45 -0.18 0.12
C VAL A 164 14.69 0.64 -0.07
N GLU A 165 14.72 1.84 0.52
CA GLU A 165 15.92 2.63 0.65
C GLU A 165 16.97 1.60 1.02
N LYS A 166 17.88 1.35 0.08
CA LYS A 166 18.91 0.32 0.19
C LYS A 166 19.33 0.40 1.63
N PRO A 167 19.19 -0.67 2.45
CA PRO A 167 19.55 -0.58 3.84
C PRO A 167 20.95 -0.02 3.79
N VAL A 168 21.06 1.26 4.17
CA VAL A 168 22.35 1.85 4.44
C VAL A 168 22.88 0.78 5.37
N ALA A 169 24.01 0.17 4.99
CA ALA A 169 24.66 -0.78 5.86
C ALA A 169 24.58 -0.18 7.27
N PRO A 170 24.51 -0.96 8.35
CA PRO A 170 24.79 -0.38 9.64
C PRO A 170 26.25 0.12 9.60
N ASP A 171 26.48 1.28 8.96
CA ASP A 171 27.29 2.36 9.44
C ASP A 171 26.82 2.47 10.87
N HIS A 172 27.60 1.78 11.69
CA HIS A 172 27.67 1.95 13.10
C HIS A 172 27.29 3.41 13.39
N LEU A 173 26.16 3.60 14.07
CA LEU A 173 25.74 4.89 14.64
C LEU A 173 25.06 5.87 13.66
N ALA A 174 23.92 5.51 13.09
CA ALA A 174 22.85 6.49 12.85
C ALA A 174 22.31 6.96 14.21
N ILE A 175 23.11 7.79 14.89
CA ILE A 175 22.66 8.72 15.91
C ILE A 175 21.88 9.78 15.14
N ASP A 176 20.61 9.49 14.85
CA ASP A 176 19.60 10.53 14.57
C ASP A 176 19.20 11.17 15.89
N SER A 177 20.19 11.82 16.49
CA SER A 177 19.97 13.02 17.28
C SER A 177 21.00 14.02 16.77
N PRO A 178 20.67 15.31 16.66
CA PRO A 178 21.65 16.38 16.56
C PRO A 178 22.43 16.45 17.89
N ASN A 179 23.18 15.38 18.18
CA ASN A 179 24.20 15.31 19.20
C ASN A 179 25.33 16.20 18.69
N ARG A 180 25.18 17.48 18.98
CA ARG A 180 26.27 18.41 19.17
C ARG A 180 27.28 17.68 20.05
N ARG A 181 28.29 17.05 19.43
CA ARG A 181 29.38 16.36 20.13
C ARG A 181 29.93 17.35 21.14
N GLU A 182 29.63 17.12 22.41
CA GLU A 182 29.86 18.14 23.43
C GLU A 182 31.35 18.41 23.54
N LYS A 183 31.72 19.69 23.61
CA LYS A 183 33.12 20.09 23.73
C LYS A 183 33.72 19.42 24.96
N GLY A 184 34.89 18.81 24.79
CA GLY A 184 35.61 18.08 25.83
C GLY A 184 35.33 16.58 25.88
N MET A 185 34.33 16.06 25.15
CA MET A 185 34.08 14.62 25.11
C MET A 185 35.19 13.87 24.35
N PRO A 186 35.64 12.69 24.81
CA PRO A 186 36.67 11.92 24.12
C PRO A 186 36.19 11.46 22.74
N VAL A 187 37.10 11.52 21.76
CA VAL A 187 36.85 11.03 20.40
C VAL A 187 37.12 9.54 20.36
N LEU A 188 36.07 8.76 20.05
CA LEU A 188 36.12 7.30 20.01
C LEU A 188 35.99 6.74 18.58
N ASP A 189 36.07 7.59 17.56
CA ASP A 189 35.95 7.21 16.16
C ASP A 189 37.07 6.24 15.77
N ARG A 190 36.71 5.16 15.04
CA ARG A 190 37.62 4.10 14.59
C ARG A 190 37.67 4.01 13.08
N ASN A 191 38.81 3.61 12.53
CA ASN A 191 38.95 3.31 11.10
C ASN A 191 38.42 1.91 10.75
N ALA A 192 38.48 1.53 9.47
CA ALA A 192 38.02 0.22 8.99
C ALA A 192 38.79 -0.95 9.64
N GLU A 193 40.03 -0.71 10.07
CA GLU A 193 40.87 -1.66 10.79
C GLU A 193 40.56 -1.73 12.30
N GLY A 194 39.61 -0.92 12.80
CA GLY A 194 39.18 -0.89 14.20
C GLY A 194 40.09 -0.10 15.14
N ALA A 195 41.13 0.55 14.64
CA ALA A 195 42.01 1.44 15.41
C ALA A 195 41.40 2.84 15.58
N LEU A 196 41.66 3.48 16.73
CA LEU A 196 41.21 4.85 16.99
C LEU A 196 41.84 5.83 16.00
N ILE A 197 41.00 6.64 15.36
CA ILE A 197 41.41 7.64 14.37
C ILE A 197 42.20 8.76 15.05
N ALA A 198 41.72 9.23 16.20
CA ALA A 198 42.28 10.36 16.94
C ALA A 198 42.54 9.99 18.42
N PRO A 199 43.57 9.17 18.70
CA PRO A 199 43.85 8.72 20.06
C PRO A 199 44.15 9.91 20.99
N GLY A 200 43.37 10.00 22.08
CA GLY A 200 43.50 11.06 23.09
C GLY A 200 42.86 12.40 22.70
N ALA A 201 42.21 12.50 21.53
CA ALA A 201 41.50 13.72 21.16
C ALA A 201 40.21 13.91 21.95
N ARG A 202 39.83 15.17 22.15
CA ARG A 202 38.54 15.59 22.70
C ARG A 202 37.86 16.55 21.73
N TRP A 203 36.54 16.44 21.60
CA TRP A 203 35.74 17.29 20.71
C TRP A 203 35.93 18.77 21.03
N GLY A 204 36.19 19.60 20.03
CA GLY A 204 36.35 21.05 20.18
C GLY A 204 37.59 21.50 20.94
N GLU A 205 38.53 20.61 21.25
CA GLU A 205 39.83 20.95 21.87
C GLU A 205 40.97 20.89 20.85
N PRO A 206 41.97 21.80 20.94
CA PRO A 206 43.19 21.73 20.14
C PRO A 206 43.83 20.35 20.21
N TYR A 207 44.04 19.73 19.06
CA TYR A 207 44.61 18.39 19.00
C TYR A 207 45.80 18.34 18.06
N VAL A 208 46.87 17.68 18.51
CA VAL A 208 48.02 17.30 17.68
C VAL A 208 48.14 15.79 17.73
N PRO A 209 47.95 15.09 16.60
CA PRO A 209 47.96 13.64 16.58
C PRO A 209 49.37 13.11 16.88
N PRO A 210 49.51 12.08 17.74
CA PRO A 210 50.81 11.51 18.09
C PRO A 210 51.43 10.80 16.87
N GLN A 211 52.76 10.69 16.86
CA GLN A 211 53.48 10.04 15.77
C GLN A 211 53.01 8.58 15.60
N GLY A 212 52.72 8.20 14.35
CA GLY A 212 52.19 6.86 14.01
C GLY A 212 50.67 6.72 14.07
N SER A 213 49.93 7.73 14.55
CA SER A 213 48.47 7.73 14.46
C SER A 213 47.98 7.94 13.01
N PRO A 214 46.78 7.45 12.66
CA PRO A 214 46.23 7.59 11.30
C PRO A 214 46.14 9.04 10.82
N LEU A 215 45.96 9.99 11.75
CA LEU A 215 45.86 11.41 11.45
C LEU A 215 47.20 12.14 11.38
N HIS A 216 48.30 11.54 11.84
CA HIS A 216 49.63 12.17 11.81
C HIS A 216 50.29 12.04 10.42
N THR A 217 49.69 12.71 9.43
CA THR A 217 50.15 12.70 8.03
C THR A 217 50.54 14.11 7.57
N LYS A 218 51.36 14.19 6.51
CA LYS A 218 51.72 15.48 5.89
C LYS A 218 50.49 16.26 5.42
N ARG A 219 49.46 15.55 4.93
CA ARG A 219 48.20 16.11 4.44
C ARG A 219 47.41 16.83 5.55
N ASN A 220 47.43 16.29 6.77
CA ASN A 220 46.67 16.85 7.90
C ASN A 220 47.45 17.90 8.71
N ARG A 221 48.71 18.18 8.35
CA ARG A 221 49.60 19.05 9.13
C ARG A 221 49.04 20.46 9.33
N ALA A 222 48.25 20.96 8.38
CA ALA A 222 47.59 22.27 8.47
C ALA A 222 46.50 22.35 9.57
N ASN A 223 45.99 21.20 10.01
CA ASN A 223 44.98 21.09 11.06
C ASN A 223 45.60 20.89 12.46
N PHE A 224 46.90 20.66 12.57
CA PHE A 224 47.53 20.38 13.87
C PHE A 224 47.41 21.60 14.79
N GLY A 225 46.90 21.37 16.00
CA GLY A 225 46.64 22.42 16.98
C GLY A 225 45.28 23.11 16.82
N ARG A 226 44.47 22.74 15.80
CA ARG A 226 43.09 23.21 15.69
C ARG A 226 42.15 22.34 16.52
N PRO A 227 41.01 22.91 16.98
CA PRO A 227 39.94 22.15 17.62
C PRO A 227 39.51 20.94 16.80
N TYR A 228 39.53 19.75 17.40
CA TYR A 228 39.07 18.53 16.73
C TYR A 228 37.56 18.60 16.44
N GLY A 229 37.18 18.43 15.18
CA GLY A 229 35.81 18.67 14.66
C GLY A 229 35.70 19.87 13.72
N ASP A 230 36.59 20.85 13.86
CA ASP A 230 36.73 21.99 12.93
C ASP A 230 37.87 21.77 11.92
N TRP A 231 38.39 20.54 11.86
CA TRP A 231 39.45 20.18 10.93
C TRP A 231 38.91 20.20 9.51
N ILE A 232 39.61 20.90 8.63
CA ILE A 232 39.21 20.98 7.23
C ILE A 232 39.64 19.66 6.58
N THR A 233 38.69 18.95 5.97
CA THR A 233 39.00 17.82 5.10
C THR A 233 39.53 18.40 3.78
N PRO A 234 40.81 18.18 3.45
CA PRO A 234 41.37 18.60 2.16
C PRO A 234 40.78 17.84 0.98
#